data_AF-W0R2Y1-F1
#
_entry.id   AF-W0R2Y1-F1
#
_cell.length_a   1.000
_cell.length_b   1.000
_cell.length_c   1.000
_cell.angle_alpha   90.00
_cell.angle_beta   90.00
_cell.angle_gamma   90.00
#
_symmetry.space_group_name_H-M   'P 1'
#
loop_
_entity.id
_entity.type
_entity.pdbx_description
1 polymer ?
#
loop_
_entity_poly.entity_id
_entity_poly.type
_entity_poly.pdbx_seq_one_letter_code
_entity_poly.pdbx_strand_id
1 'polypeptide(L)'
;MILLAQGKKQAEIAKALGRSSSTISRELKRHALESYSATNAQNSYLKHRQNSKAQRKLEQPEYFNLVQEKFLTQNWSPEQISARLKL
;
A
#
# COMPACT_ATOMS: atom_id res chain seq x y z
N MET A 1 -5.15 17.35 11.19
CA MET A 1 -4.47 16.56 12.23
C MET A 1 -4.93 17.20 13.52
N ILE A 2 -5.68 16.48 14.36
CA ILE A 2 -6.45 17.10 15.46
C ILE A 2 -5.53 17.92 16.38
N LEU A 3 -4.35 17.38 16.73
CA LEU A 3 -3.37 18.07 17.58
C LEU A 3 -2.79 19.34 16.92
N LEU A 4 -2.58 19.34 15.60
CA LEU A 4 -2.14 20.54 14.88
C LEU A 4 -3.22 21.63 14.90
N ALA A 5 -4.49 21.26 14.73
CA ALA A 5 -5.62 22.18 14.81
C ALA A 5 -5.83 22.74 16.24
N GLN A 6 -5.38 22.00 17.26
CA GLN A 6 -5.31 22.45 18.65
C GLN A 6 -4.08 23.34 18.95
N GLY A 7 -3.29 23.72 17.94
CA GLY A 7 -2.12 24.59 18.09
C GLY A 7 -0.87 23.90 18.67
N LYS A 8 -0.85 22.57 18.75
CA LYS A 8 0.32 21.84 19.25
C LYS A 8 1.51 21.95 18.29
N LYS A 9 2.70 22.10 18.85
CA LYS A 9 3.95 22.11 18.08
C LYS A 9 4.24 20.71 17.54
N GLN A 10 4.92 20.63 16.40
CA GLN A 10 5.26 19.37 15.74
C GLN A 10 6.00 18.39 16.66
N ALA A 11 6.87 18.88 17.56
CA ALA A 11 7.57 18.07 18.54
C ALA A 11 6.64 17.43 19.59
N GLU A 12 5.60 18.15 20.03
CA GLU A 12 4.60 17.63 20.96
C GLU A 12 3.75 16.54 20.30
N ILE A 13 3.37 16.78 19.04
CA ILE A 13 2.63 15.81 18.22
C ILE A 13 3.46 14.54 18.03
N ALA A 14 4.74 14.71 17.69
CA ALA A 14 5.67 13.60 17.50
C ALA A 14 5.81 12.74 18.77
N LYS A 15 5.97 13.39 19.93
CA LYS A 15 6.02 12.72 21.24
C LYS A 15 4.72 11.98 21.55
N ALA A 16 3.57 12.61 21.32
CA ALA A 16 2.25 12.00 21.56
C ALA A 16 2.00 10.76 20.68
N LEU A 17 2.52 10.75 19.44
CA LEU A 17 2.36 9.65 18.49
C LEU A 17 3.49 8.62 18.54
N GLY A 18 4.53 8.83 19.37
CA GLY A 18 5.71 7.97 19.40
C GLY A 18 6.50 7.96 18.09
N ARG A 19 6.54 9.09 17.38
CA ARG A 19 7.24 9.25 16.09
C ARG A 19 8.31 10.33 16.19
N SER A 20 9.20 10.39 15.19
CA SER A 20 10.16 11.49 15.10
C SER A 20 9.48 12.78 14.65
N SER A 21 10.03 13.92 15.06
CA SER A 21 9.58 15.25 14.58
C SER A 21 9.71 15.38 13.07
N SER A 22 10.74 14.76 12.48
CA SER A 22 10.96 14.74 11.04
C SER A 22 9.87 13.98 10.28
N THR A 23 9.30 12.91 10.85
CA THR A 23 8.13 12.21 10.27
C THR A 23 6.92 13.15 10.22
N ILE A 24 6.61 13.83 11.33
CA ILE A 24 5.49 14.79 11.38
C ILE A 24 5.70 15.94 10.39
N SER A 25 6.91 16.50 10.33
CA SER A 25 7.23 17.58 9.38
C SER A 25 7.02 17.16 7.92
N ARG A 26 7.53 15.98 7.52
CA ARG A 26 7.36 15.44 6.15
C ARG A 26 5.89 15.17 5.82
N GLU A 27 5.14 14.63 6.77
CA GLU A 27 3.71 14.36 6.64
C GLU A 27 2.91 15.65 6.43
N LEU A 28 3.17 16.68 7.25
CA LEU A 28 2.52 18.00 7.09
C LEU A 28 2.91 18.68 5.78
N LYS A 29 4.19 18.65 5.40
CA LYS A 29 4.63 19.19 4.10
C LYS A 29 3.93 18.52 2.92
N ARG A 30 3.59 17.24 3.04
CA ARG A 30 2.93 16.47 1.98
C ARG A 30 1.41 16.67 1.93
N HIS A 31 0.75 16.81 3.09
CA HIS A 31 -0.71 16.72 3.19
C HIS A 31 -1.40 17.89 3.90
N ALA A 32 -0.67 18.95 4.31
CA ALA A 32 -1.21 20.10 5.04
C ALA A 32 -0.98 21.44 4.31
N LEU A 33 -1.27 21.52 3.01
CA LEU A 33 -1.16 22.75 2.21
C LEU A 33 -2.18 23.83 2.63
N GLU A 34 -3.41 23.44 2.96
CA GLU A 34 -4.46 24.36 3.45
C GLU A 34 -5.00 23.89 4.80
N SER A 35 -5.42 22.62 4.87
CA SER A 35 -5.83 21.96 6.10
C SER A 35 -5.45 20.48 6.05
N TYR A 36 -5.02 19.91 7.18
CA TYR A 36 -4.67 18.50 7.21
C TYR A 36 -5.93 17.63 7.36
N SER A 37 -6.13 16.74 6.38
CA SER A 37 -7.12 15.66 6.43
C SER A 37 -6.42 14.29 6.43
N ALA A 38 -6.64 13.51 7.49
CA ALA A 38 -6.08 12.15 7.60
C ALA A 38 -6.64 11.22 6.51
N THR A 39 -7.92 11.38 6.17
CA THR A 39 -8.58 10.61 5.11
C THR A 39 -7.95 10.89 3.75
N ASN A 40 -7.65 12.15 3.45
CA ASN A 40 -7.01 12.52 2.19
C ASN A 40 -5.56 12.01 2.12
N ALA A 41 -4.81 12.09 3.23
CA ALA A 41 -3.47 11.53 3.33
C ALA A 41 -3.47 10.01 3.06
N GLN A 42 -4.41 9.29 3.69
CA GLN A 42 -4.57 7.85 3.50
C GLN A 42 -4.97 7.50 2.06
N ASN A 43 -5.93 8.22 1.46
CA ASN A 43 -6.35 7.99 0.09
C ASN A 43 -5.21 8.24 -0.92
N SER A 44 -4.43 9.30 -0.72
CA SER A 44 -3.24 9.58 -1.52
C SER A 44 -2.22 8.44 -1.39
N TYR A 45 -1.93 7.98 -0.18
CA TYR A 45 -1.05 6.83 0.03
C TYR A 45 -1.56 5.57 -0.69
N LEU A 46 -2.85 5.25 -0.58
CA LEU A 46 -3.45 4.09 -1.25
C LEU A 46 -3.33 4.19 -2.78
N LYS A 47 -3.57 5.38 -3.35
CA LYS A 47 -3.40 5.65 -4.79
C LYS A 47 -1.96 5.42 -5.24
N HIS A 48 -0.97 5.96 -4.52
CA HIS A 48 0.43 5.75 -4.87
C HIS A 48 0.87 4.30 -4.69
N ARG A 49 0.38 3.63 -3.64
CA ARG A 49 0.69 2.22 -3.37
C ARG A 49 0.20 1.29 -4.49
N GLN A 50 -0.88 1.63 -5.19
CA GLN A 50 -1.35 0.86 -6.34
C GLN A 50 -0.31 0.82 -7.48
N ASN A 51 0.48 1.87 -7.65
CA ASN A 51 1.52 1.93 -8.69
C ASN A 51 2.82 1.22 -8.28
N SER A 52 3.07 1.08 -6.97
CA SER A 52 4.30 0.46 -6.45
C SER A 52 4.13 -1.01 -6.09
N LYS A 53 2.90 -1.53 -6.01
CA LYS A 53 2.66 -2.96 -5.76
C LYS A 53 2.84 -3.73 -7.06
N ALA A 54 3.57 -4.85 -7.00
CA ALA A 54 3.51 -5.84 -8.06
C ALA A 54 2.06 -6.34 -8.18
N GLN A 55 1.53 -6.38 -9.40
CA GLN A 55 0.25 -7.03 -9.66
C GLN A 55 0.39 -8.52 -9.33
N ARG A 56 -0.66 -9.11 -8.75
CA ARG A 56 -0.63 -10.55 -8.49
C ARG A 56 -0.73 -11.25 -9.85
N LYS A 57 0.08 -12.27 -10.07
CA LYS A 57 0.14 -12.97 -11.37
C LYS A 57 -1.24 -13.49 -11.78
N LEU A 58 -2.00 -14.05 -10.85
CA LEU A 58 -3.34 -14.56 -11.10
C LEU A 58 -4.42 -13.46 -11.25
N GLU A 59 -4.10 -12.18 -11.05
CA GLU A 59 -5.00 -11.07 -11.47
C GLU A 59 -4.97 -10.89 -12.99
N GLN A 60 -3.97 -11.44 -13.69
CA GLN A 60 -3.92 -11.46 -15.15
C GLN A 60 -4.74 -12.66 -15.67
N PRO A 61 -5.80 -12.44 -16.48
CA PRO A 61 -6.68 -13.51 -16.93
C PRO A 61 -5.94 -14.64 -17.67
N GLU A 62 -4.89 -14.30 -18.44
CA GLU A 62 -4.09 -15.29 -19.16
C GLU A 62 -3.40 -16.28 -18.21
N TYR A 63 -2.78 -15.78 -17.15
CA TYR A 63 -2.14 -16.63 -16.15
C TYR A 63 -3.15 -17.41 -15.33
N PHE A 64 -4.29 -16.81 -14.98
CA PHE A 64 -5.36 -17.51 -14.29
C PHE A 64 -5.88 -18.69 -15.10
N ASN A 65 -6.22 -18.47 -16.37
CA ASN A 65 -6.75 -19.50 -17.26
C ASN A 65 -5.75 -20.62 -17.49
N LEU A 66 -4.46 -20.28 -17.69
CA LEU A 66 -3.41 -21.27 -17.85
C LEU A 66 -3.25 -22.14 -16.60
N VAL A 67 -3.18 -21.52 -15.41
CA VAL A 67 -3.07 -22.25 -14.14
C VAL A 67 -4.31 -23.12 -13.92
N GLN A 68 -5.51 -22.61 -14.19
CA GLN A 68 -6.75 -23.36 -14.09
C GLN A 68 -6.77 -24.58 -15.02
N GLU A 69 -6.34 -24.44 -16.27
CA GLU A 69 -6.23 -25.54 -17.23
C GLU A 69 -5.23 -26.61 -16.77
N LYS A 70 -4.02 -26.21 -16.33
CA LYS A 70 -3.02 -27.17 -15.83
C LYS A 70 -3.46 -27.88 -14.56
N PHE A 71 -4.19 -27.18 -13.70
CA PHE A 71 -4.72 -27.76 -12.48
C PHE A 71 -5.86 -28.74 -12.74
N LEU A 72 -6.87 -28.34 -13.53
CA LEU A 72 -8.09 -29.14 -13.73
C LEU A 72 -7.95 -30.23 -14.79
N THR A 73 -7.31 -29.93 -15.92
CA THR A 73 -7.22 -30.86 -17.05
C THR A 73 -6.01 -31.78 -16.92
N GLN A 74 -4.91 -31.28 -16.35
CA GLN A 74 -3.65 -32.02 -16.28
C GLN A 74 -3.31 -32.50 -14.86
N ASN A 75 -4.13 -32.15 -13.86
CA ASN A 75 -3.95 -32.50 -12.44
C ASN A 75 -2.56 -32.14 -11.89
N TRP A 76 -1.96 -31.05 -12.39
CA TRP A 76 -0.67 -30.60 -11.86
C TRP A 76 -0.83 -30.04 -10.45
N SER A 77 0.12 -30.35 -9.57
CA SER A 77 0.19 -29.75 -8.24
C SER A 77 0.60 -28.26 -8.33
N PRO A 78 0.27 -27.43 -7.32
CA PRO A 78 0.72 -26.04 -7.26
C PRO A 78 2.24 -25.90 -7.42
N GLU A 79 3.02 -26.81 -6.83
CA GLU A 79 4.48 -26.83 -6.93
C GLU A 79 4.93 -27.14 -8.37
N GLN A 80 4.28 -28.09 -9.05
CA GLN A 80 4.58 -28.42 -10.45
C GLN A 80 4.25 -27.24 -11.38
N ILE A 81 3.13 -26.56 -11.16
CA ILE A 81 2.74 -25.36 -11.91
C ILE A 81 3.78 -24.26 -11.71
N SER A 82 4.19 -23.99 -10.47
CA SER A 82 5.21 -22.99 -10.15
C SER A 82 6.57 -23.31 -10.80
N ALA A 83 7.02 -24.56 -10.70
CA ALA A 83 8.32 -24.97 -11.22
C ALA A 83 8.37 -24.99 -12.77
N ARG A 84 7.28 -25.40 -13.42
CA ARG A 84 7.23 -25.58 -14.88
C ARG A 84 6.92 -24.30 -15.63
N LEU A 85 5.95 -23.52 -15.15
CA LEU A 85 5.52 -22.33 -15.86
C LEU A 85 6.40 -21.12 -15.56
N LYS A 86 7.12 -21.11 -14.42
CA LYS A 86 7.97 -20.00 -13.96
C LYS A 86 7.29 -18.63 -14.10
N LEU A 87 5.96 -18.61 -13.94
CA LEU A 87 5.12 -17.41 -13.99
C LEU A 87 5.58 -16.47 -12.90
#